data_AF-W5PST3-F1
#
_entry.id   AF-W5PST3-F1
#
_cell.length_a   1.000
_cell.length_b   1.000
_cell.length_c   1.000
_cell.angle_alpha   90.00
_cell.angle_beta   90.00
_cell.angle_gamma   90.00
#
_symmetry.space_group_name_H-M   'P 1'
#
loop_
_entity.id
_entity.type
_entity.pdbx_description
1 polymer ?
#
loop_
_entity_poly.entity_id
_entity_poly.type
_entity_poly.pdbx_seq_one_letter_code
_entity_poly.pdbx_strand_id
1 'polypeptide(L)'
;KDWVLPKRFMMLKATTRGRAGTDRAPGRRPFPTLPPLSVEPVLGAPPGAPPPAVPTRIPALASLSRGRTSPPVRFPPPPPYAHTLALYHGGDEALLSDFCATLLGVSGALGSQQVFASAEEALQAAAHVLEAGEHPPGPLGTRGAMREAARILLGEGPANQKSYTLAALGDLAQTLGRARKQAVAPEEGDRLYRARKKCQFLLSWTNENEDALTPLALDCATAHRAHTVAAEEVAALTGELEQLWGGPLPPARRTLIEELPG
;
A
#
# COMPACT_ATOMS: atom_id res chain seq x y z
N LYS A 1 -27.56 -20.84 -11.06
CA LYS A 1 -26.97 -22.15 -10.68
C LYS A 1 -25.70 -22.31 -11.50
N ASP A 2 -24.62 -22.67 -10.82
CA ASP A 2 -23.35 -23.17 -11.34
C ASP A 2 -22.30 -22.13 -11.78
N TRP A 3 -21.72 -21.46 -10.78
CA TRP A 3 -20.35 -20.94 -10.86
C TRP A 3 -19.40 -22.00 -10.27
N VAL A 4 -18.61 -22.63 -11.14
CA VAL A 4 -17.60 -23.63 -10.78
C VAL A 4 -16.28 -22.91 -10.52
N LEU A 5 -15.86 -22.89 -9.26
CA LEU A 5 -14.51 -22.52 -8.81
C LEU A 5 -13.46 -23.52 -9.30
N PRO A 6 -12.25 -23.08 -9.68
CA PRO A 6 -11.08 -23.94 -9.62
C PRO A 6 -10.42 -23.83 -8.23
N LYS A 7 -10.65 -24.87 -7.42
CA LYS A 7 -9.77 -25.24 -6.31
C LYS A 7 -8.40 -25.60 -6.88
N ARG A 8 -7.32 -25.00 -6.37
CA ARG A 8 -6.03 -25.66 -6.10
C ARG A 8 -4.98 -24.64 -5.64
N PHE A 9 -4.66 -24.64 -4.36
CA PHE A 9 -3.27 -24.81 -3.93
C PHE A 9 -3.30 -25.60 -2.62
N MET A 10 -2.90 -26.86 -2.75
CA MET A 10 -2.85 -27.86 -1.69
C MET A 10 -1.50 -27.73 -0.97
N MET A 11 -1.55 -27.99 0.33
CA MET A 11 -0.44 -28.05 1.27
C MET A 11 0.81 -28.76 0.73
N LEU A 12 1.99 -28.18 0.99
CA LEU A 12 3.19 -28.98 1.27
C LEU A 12 3.63 -28.68 2.71
N LYS A 13 3.36 -29.63 3.61
CA LYS A 13 4.01 -29.72 4.92
C LYS A 13 5.34 -30.45 4.71
N ALA A 14 6.46 -29.78 4.95
CA ALA A 14 7.74 -30.44 5.13
C ALA A 14 8.00 -30.63 6.63
N THR A 15 7.95 -31.88 7.08
CA THR A 15 8.41 -32.34 8.40
C THR A 15 9.85 -32.79 8.26
N THR A 16 10.77 -32.21 9.03
CA THR A 16 12.09 -32.80 9.31
C THR A 16 12.49 -32.54 10.76
N ARG A 17 12.90 -33.60 11.45
CA ARG A 17 13.28 -33.65 12.87
C ARG A 17 14.71 -34.19 13.00
N GLY A 18 15.50 -33.61 13.89
CA GLY A 18 16.79 -34.09 14.40
C GLY A 18 17.99 -33.39 13.74
N ARG A 19 19.04 -32.91 14.41
CA ARG A 19 19.67 -33.34 15.68
C ARG A 19 20.61 -32.22 16.20
N ALA A 20 20.88 -32.24 17.50
CA ALA A 20 21.67 -31.28 18.30
C ALA A 20 23.18 -31.22 17.97
N GLY A 21 23.82 -30.08 18.29
CA GLY A 21 25.28 -29.93 18.37
C GLY A 21 25.81 -28.50 18.59
N THR A 22 26.09 -28.17 19.86
CA THR A 22 27.17 -27.31 20.39
C THR A 22 27.42 -25.87 19.87
N ASP A 23 27.03 -24.92 20.72
CA ASP A 23 27.80 -23.79 21.29
C ASP A 23 29.10 -23.32 20.59
N ARG A 24 29.05 -22.11 19.98
CA ARG A 24 30.19 -21.18 19.86
C ARG A 24 29.71 -19.78 19.46
N ALA A 25 30.06 -18.78 20.28
CA ALA A 25 29.74 -17.37 20.10
C ALA A 25 30.30 -16.79 18.77
N PRO A 26 29.55 -15.95 18.02
CA PRO A 26 30.10 -15.30 16.83
C PRO A 26 30.74 -13.95 17.19
N GLY A 27 32.01 -13.82 16.82
CA GLY A 27 32.74 -12.56 16.81
C GLY A 27 32.09 -11.56 15.85
N ARG A 28 32.04 -10.30 16.28
CA ARG A 28 31.57 -9.14 15.51
C ARG A 28 32.30 -9.05 14.17
N ARG A 29 31.58 -9.23 13.06
CA ARG A 29 32.00 -8.72 11.75
C ARG A 29 31.37 -7.33 11.54
N PRO A 30 32.11 -6.35 11.02
CA PRO A 30 31.55 -5.04 10.70
C PRO A 30 30.54 -5.18 9.55
N PHE A 31 29.39 -4.50 9.69
CA PHE A 31 28.33 -4.46 8.68
C PHE A 31 28.86 -3.86 7.37
N PRO A 32 28.50 -4.42 6.19
CA PRO A 32 28.78 -3.78 4.92
C PRO A 32 28.00 -2.47 4.84
N THR A 33 28.72 -1.37 4.63
CA THR A 33 28.18 -0.03 4.41
C THR A 33 27.35 -0.05 3.13
N LEU A 34 26.04 0.21 3.24
CA LEU A 34 25.15 0.33 2.10
C LEU A 34 25.56 1.53 1.23
N PRO A 35 25.59 1.41 -0.11
CA PRO A 35 25.79 2.56 -0.98
C PRO A 35 24.61 3.52 -0.86
N PRO A 36 24.84 4.85 -0.98
CA PRO A 36 23.76 5.82 -0.98
C PRO A 36 22.80 5.52 -2.14
N LEU A 37 21.50 5.51 -1.84
CA LEU A 37 20.46 5.42 -2.85
C LEU A 37 20.60 6.62 -3.78
N SER A 38 21.11 6.38 -4.98
CA SER A 38 21.14 7.36 -6.06
C SER A 38 19.73 7.88 -6.29
N VAL A 39 19.55 9.18 -6.05
CA VAL A 39 18.31 9.91 -6.34
C VAL A 39 18.30 10.17 -7.84
N GLU A 40 17.91 9.17 -8.62
CA GLU A 40 17.55 9.38 -10.01
C GLU A 40 16.25 10.20 -10.06
N PRO A 41 16.21 11.35 -10.76
CA PRO A 41 15.02 12.16 -10.87
C PRO A 41 14.13 11.57 -11.96
N VAL A 42 12.87 11.23 -11.63
CA VAL A 42 11.88 10.95 -12.67
C VAL A 42 10.59 11.75 -12.47
N LEU A 43 10.17 12.26 -13.63
CA LEU A 43 8.97 12.97 -14.04
C LEU A 43 7.69 12.58 -13.31
N GLY A 44 6.92 13.62 -12.97
CA GLY A 44 5.50 13.50 -12.64
C GLY A 44 4.90 14.72 -11.94
N ALA A 45 5.71 15.63 -11.41
CA ALA A 45 5.24 16.95 -10.98
C ALA A 45 5.59 17.99 -12.06
N PRO A 46 4.66 18.85 -12.51
CA PRO A 46 5.08 20.09 -13.13
C PRO A 46 6.01 20.82 -12.14
N PRO A 47 7.15 21.36 -12.59
CA PRO A 47 8.04 22.10 -11.71
C PRO A 47 7.27 23.29 -11.14
N GLY A 48 6.99 23.27 -9.83
CA GLY A 48 6.41 24.40 -9.12
C GLY A 48 5.01 24.24 -8.53
N ALA A 49 4.43 23.04 -8.47
CA ALA A 49 3.29 22.84 -7.56
C ALA A 49 3.83 22.87 -6.11
N PRO A 50 3.48 23.89 -5.30
CA PRO A 50 3.94 23.93 -3.91
C PRO A 50 3.42 22.68 -3.18
N PRO A 51 4.21 22.06 -2.28
CA PRO A 51 3.71 20.97 -1.46
C PRO A 51 2.44 21.42 -0.75
N PRO A 52 1.44 20.53 -0.55
CA PRO A 52 0.20 20.90 0.11
C PRO A 52 0.51 21.60 1.43
N ALA A 53 -0.15 22.73 1.69
CA ALA A 53 0.14 23.51 2.88
C ALA A 53 -0.21 22.69 4.13
N VAL A 54 0.72 22.65 5.09
CA VAL A 54 0.45 22.02 6.39
C VAL A 54 -0.72 22.73 7.05
N PRO A 55 -1.75 22.00 7.55
CA PRO A 55 -2.86 22.63 8.26
C PRO A 55 -2.35 23.46 9.45
N THR A 56 -2.71 24.75 9.48
CA THR A 56 -2.25 25.70 10.51
C THR A 56 -2.84 25.45 11.90
N ARG A 57 -3.92 24.66 11.98
CA ARG A 57 -4.55 24.24 13.24
C ARG A 57 -4.84 22.75 13.20
N ILE A 58 -4.09 22.00 14.01
CA ILE A 58 -4.33 20.58 14.24
C ILE A 58 -4.86 20.44 15.67
N PRO A 59 -6.10 19.93 15.87
CA PRO A 59 -6.63 19.74 17.21
C PRO A 59 -5.83 18.67 17.96
N ALA A 60 -5.75 18.79 19.29
CA ALA A 60 -5.11 17.76 20.12
C ALA A 60 -5.89 16.44 20.03
N LEU A 61 -5.21 15.30 20.10
CA LEU A 61 -5.81 13.97 19.99
C LEU A 61 -6.86 13.73 21.08
N ALA A 62 -6.61 14.20 22.30
CA ALA A 62 -7.53 14.14 23.43
C ALA A 62 -8.87 14.86 23.16
N SER A 63 -8.89 15.86 22.26
CA SER A 63 -10.14 16.54 21.87
C SER A 63 -10.99 15.72 20.89
N LEU A 64 -10.38 14.72 20.24
CA LEU A 64 -11.03 13.86 19.24
C LEU A 64 -11.46 12.50 19.81
N SER A 65 -10.83 12.04 20.88
CA SER A 65 -11.14 10.75 21.54
C SER A 65 -11.51 10.94 23.01
N ARG A 66 -12.70 10.48 23.41
CA ARG A 66 -13.14 10.47 24.84
C ARG A 66 -12.51 9.32 25.66
N GLY A 67 -11.28 8.90 25.36
CA GLY A 67 -10.62 7.77 26.03
C GLY A 67 -9.22 7.47 25.51
N ARG A 68 -8.52 6.53 26.17
CA ARG A 68 -7.20 6.03 25.76
C ARG A 68 -7.29 5.47 24.34
N THR A 69 -6.49 5.99 23.42
CA THR A 69 -6.45 5.54 22.03
C THR A 69 -5.98 4.08 21.97
N SER A 70 -6.76 3.22 21.32
CA SER A 70 -6.48 1.79 21.25
C SER A 70 -5.24 1.51 20.38
N PRO A 71 -4.43 0.48 20.70
CA PRO A 71 -3.22 0.11 19.95
C PRO A 71 -3.33 -0.03 18.42
N PRO A 72 -4.47 -0.43 17.81
CA PRO A 72 -4.54 -0.64 16.37
C PRO A 72 -4.69 0.64 15.53
N VAL A 73 -4.86 1.81 16.15
CA VAL A 73 -5.06 3.08 15.42
C VAL A 73 -3.71 3.70 14.96
N ARG A 74 -2.62 2.94 15.06
CA ARG A 74 -1.23 3.39 14.83
C ARG A 74 -0.79 3.38 13.37
N PHE A 75 -1.64 2.93 12.45
CA PHE A 75 -1.19 2.66 11.10
C PHE A 75 -1.77 3.67 10.11
N PRO A 76 -0.91 4.53 9.54
CA PRO A 76 -1.35 5.57 8.64
C PRO A 76 -1.80 4.95 7.31
N PRO A 77 -2.58 5.69 6.49
CA PRO A 77 -3.04 5.28 5.17
C PRO A 77 -2.21 5.90 4.02
N PRO A 78 -0.86 5.90 4.00
CA PRO A 78 -0.13 6.54 2.92
C PRO A 78 -0.21 5.83 1.54
N PRO A 79 -0.45 4.50 1.40
CA PRO A 79 -0.41 3.90 0.06
C PRO A 79 -1.55 4.24 -0.91
N PRO A 80 -2.82 4.25 -0.50
CA PRO A 80 -3.92 4.58 -1.39
C PRO A 80 -3.85 6.04 -1.86
N TYR A 81 -3.37 6.94 -1.00
CA TYR A 81 -3.30 8.37 -1.26
C TYR A 81 -2.27 8.73 -2.35
N ALA A 82 -1.09 8.12 -2.32
CA ALA A 82 -0.09 8.32 -3.37
C ALA A 82 -0.56 7.80 -4.74
N HIS A 83 -1.21 6.63 -4.73
CA HIS A 83 -1.78 6.02 -5.93
C HIS A 83 -2.87 6.91 -6.55
N THR A 84 -3.80 7.41 -5.73
CA THR A 84 -4.93 8.22 -6.22
C THR A 84 -4.51 9.64 -6.61
N LEU A 85 -3.56 10.26 -5.90
CA LEU A 85 -3.01 11.56 -6.30
C LEU A 85 -2.34 11.51 -7.67
N ALA A 86 -1.56 10.46 -7.92
CA ALA A 86 -0.88 10.27 -9.20
C ALA A 86 -1.86 9.91 -10.32
N LEU A 87 -2.91 9.13 -10.03
CA LEU A 87 -3.98 8.79 -10.97
C LEU A 87 -4.81 9.98 -11.44
N TYR A 88 -5.17 10.88 -10.53
CA TYR A 88 -6.18 11.91 -10.78
C TYR A 88 -5.61 13.33 -10.73
N HIS A 89 -4.33 13.49 -11.11
CA HIS A 89 -3.66 14.78 -11.28
C HIS A 89 -3.92 15.82 -10.17
N GLY A 90 -3.81 15.41 -8.90
CA GLY A 90 -3.90 16.37 -7.79
C GLY A 90 -5.32 16.84 -7.42
N GLY A 91 -6.35 16.08 -7.77
CA GLY A 91 -7.71 16.34 -7.28
C GLY A 91 -8.50 17.30 -8.17
N ASP A 92 -8.48 17.05 -9.48
CA ASP A 92 -9.45 17.65 -10.41
C ASP A 92 -10.87 17.47 -9.84
N GLU A 93 -11.58 18.60 -9.65
CA GLU A 93 -12.93 18.62 -9.11
C GLU A 93 -13.91 17.82 -9.98
N ALA A 94 -13.65 17.71 -11.29
CA ALA A 94 -14.47 16.88 -12.18
C ALA A 94 -14.30 15.36 -11.90
N LEU A 95 -13.14 14.95 -11.37
CA LEU A 95 -12.80 13.56 -11.08
C LEU A 95 -12.84 13.24 -9.58
N LEU A 96 -13.36 14.17 -8.76
CA LEU A 96 -13.29 14.07 -7.30
C LEU A 96 -14.07 12.87 -6.75
N SER A 97 -15.21 12.54 -7.37
CA SER A 97 -16.01 11.35 -7.00
C SER A 97 -15.25 10.06 -7.32
N ASP A 98 -14.69 9.92 -8.52
CA ASP A 98 -13.91 8.74 -8.93
C ASP A 98 -12.63 8.58 -8.12
N PHE A 99 -11.96 9.70 -7.82
CA PHE A 99 -10.82 9.75 -6.91
C PHE A 99 -11.20 9.18 -5.54
N CYS A 100 -12.31 9.65 -4.96
CA CYS A 100 -12.75 9.22 -3.64
C CYS A 100 -13.24 7.76 -3.65
N ALA A 101 -13.93 7.33 -4.69
CA ALA A 101 -14.36 5.94 -4.85
C ALA A 101 -13.15 5.00 -4.92
N THR A 102 -12.13 5.35 -5.70
CA THR A 102 -10.89 4.58 -5.80
C THR A 102 -10.13 4.57 -4.48
N LEU A 103 -10.00 5.73 -3.82
CA LEU A 103 -9.33 5.85 -2.53
C LEU A 103 -9.98 4.95 -1.47
N LEU A 104 -11.31 4.96 -1.39
CA LEU A 104 -12.05 4.16 -0.41
C LEU A 104 -12.03 2.67 -0.76
N GLY A 105 -12.03 2.30 -2.04
CA GLY A 105 -11.94 0.90 -2.46
C GLY A 105 -10.55 0.30 -2.18
N VAL A 106 -9.49 1.02 -2.52
CA VAL A 106 -8.09 0.59 -2.29
C VAL A 106 -7.71 0.66 -0.80
N SER A 107 -8.22 1.65 -0.07
CA SER A 107 -7.92 1.81 1.35
C SER A 107 -8.90 1.02 2.22
N GLY A 108 -8.56 -0.21 2.58
CA GLY A 108 -9.32 -0.95 3.59
C GLY A 108 -9.46 -0.16 4.91
N ALA A 109 -8.45 0.61 5.28
CA ALA A 109 -8.50 1.46 6.47
C ALA A 109 -9.58 2.55 6.36
N LEU A 110 -9.75 3.20 5.21
CA LEU A 110 -10.69 4.32 5.05
C LEU A 110 -12.07 3.86 4.60
N GLY A 111 -12.16 2.92 3.65
CA GLY A 111 -13.43 2.46 3.07
C GLY A 111 -14.16 1.43 3.91
N SER A 112 -13.47 0.37 4.33
CA SER A 112 -14.08 -0.74 5.11
C SER A 112 -13.83 -0.63 6.61
N GLN A 113 -13.16 0.43 7.07
CA GLN A 113 -12.73 0.60 8.46
C GLN A 113 -11.90 -0.57 8.99
N GLN A 114 -11.21 -1.27 8.09
CA GLN A 114 -10.35 -2.37 8.44
C GLN A 114 -9.25 -1.90 9.40
N VAL A 115 -8.93 -2.79 10.33
CA VAL A 115 -7.87 -2.63 11.29
C VAL A 115 -6.74 -3.56 10.88
N PHE A 116 -5.53 -3.01 10.79
CA PHE A 116 -4.33 -3.76 10.45
C PHE A 116 -3.43 -3.87 11.68
N ALA A 117 -2.67 -4.96 11.75
CA ALA A 117 -1.68 -5.21 12.79
C ALA A 117 -0.35 -4.50 12.50
N SER A 118 -0.07 -4.15 11.24
CA SER A 118 1.13 -3.40 10.84
C SER A 118 0.91 -2.51 9.61
N ALA A 119 1.84 -1.58 9.37
CA ALA A 119 1.87 -0.77 8.16
C ALA A 119 2.17 -1.59 6.90
N GLU A 120 3.00 -2.64 7.03
CA GLU A 120 3.28 -3.61 5.97
C GLU A 120 2.01 -4.35 5.53
N GLU A 121 1.22 -4.86 6.49
CA GLU A 121 -0.02 -5.58 6.20
C GLU A 121 -1.03 -4.67 5.48
N ALA A 122 -1.18 -3.43 5.95
CA ALA A 122 -2.03 -2.44 5.31
C ALA A 122 -1.59 -2.14 3.87
N LEU A 123 -0.27 -2.07 3.64
CA LEU A 123 0.32 -1.80 2.34
C LEU A 123 0.14 -2.98 1.37
N GLN A 124 0.32 -4.21 1.85
CA GLN A 124 0.09 -5.44 1.07
C GLN A 124 -1.39 -5.61 0.72
N ALA A 125 -2.30 -5.32 1.65
CA ALA A 125 -3.74 -5.36 1.38
C ALA A 125 -4.14 -4.38 0.26
N ALA A 126 -3.61 -3.15 0.31
CA ALA A 126 -3.83 -2.17 -0.76
C ALA A 126 -3.23 -2.64 -2.10
N ALA A 127 -2.03 -3.21 -2.09
CA ALA A 127 -1.39 -3.74 -3.30
C ALA A 127 -2.22 -4.85 -3.95
N HIS A 128 -2.77 -5.76 -3.14
CA HIS A 128 -3.63 -6.84 -3.62
C HIS A 128 -4.89 -6.33 -4.32
N VAL A 129 -5.55 -5.29 -3.77
CA VAL A 129 -6.72 -4.67 -4.41
C VAL A 129 -6.36 -4.03 -5.75
N LEU A 130 -5.18 -3.39 -5.85
CA LEU A 130 -4.71 -2.80 -7.10
C LEU A 130 -4.40 -3.87 -8.16
N GLU A 131 -3.79 -4.97 -7.78
CA GLU A 131 -3.46 -6.08 -8.68
C GLU A 131 -4.69 -6.88 -9.12
N ALA A 132 -5.75 -6.91 -8.30
CA ALA A 132 -7.03 -7.50 -8.68
C ALA A 132 -7.73 -6.75 -9.84
N GLY A 133 -7.29 -5.53 -10.16
CA GLY A 133 -7.84 -4.74 -11.27
C GLY A 133 -9.24 -4.19 -11.00
N GLU A 134 -9.65 -4.12 -9.73
CA GLU A 134 -10.95 -3.55 -9.33
C GLU A 134 -11.03 -2.03 -9.58
N HIS A 135 -9.86 -1.40 -9.76
CA HIS A 135 -9.72 0.03 -10.03
C HIS A 135 -8.77 0.28 -11.22
N PRO A 136 -8.92 1.41 -11.94
CA PRO A 136 -8.03 1.77 -13.03
C PRO A 136 -6.55 1.81 -12.58
N PRO A 137 -5.60 1.25 -13.36
CA PRO A 137 -4.20 1.25 -12.99
C PRO A 137 -3.62 2.67 -13.02
N GLY A 138 -3.08 3.10 -11.88
CA GLY A 138 -2.35 4.37 -11.79
C GLY A 138 -1.07 4.45 -12.58
N PRO A 139 -0.61 5.68 -12.92
CA PRO A 139 0.65 5.87 -13.63
C PRO A 139 1.86 5.40 -12.83
N LEU A 140 1.74 5.30 -11.50
CA LEU A 140 2.75 4.71 -10.62
C LEU A 140 2.71 3.17 -10.60
N GLY A 141 1.61 2.56 -11.06
CA GLY A 141 1.30 1.16 -10.80
C GLY A 141 1.26 0.80 -9.31
N THR A 142 1.15 -0.48 -9.00
CA THR A 142 1.14 -0.98 -7.61
C THR A 142 2.47 -0.70 -6.91
N ARG A 143 3.59 -1.09 -7.54
CA ARG A 143 4.92 -0.94 -6.92
C ARG A 143 5.31 0.52 -6.67
N GLY A 144 5.01 1.41 -7.61
CA GLY A 144 5.29 2.84 -7.45
C GLY A 144 4.42 3.48 -6.38
N ALA A 145 3.15 3.10 -6.26
CA ALA A 145 2.29 3.54 -5.16
C ALA A 145 2.83 3.12 -3.79
N MET A 146 3.34 1.88 -3.68
CA MET A 146 3.97 1.41 -2.44
C MET A 146 5.23 2.20 -2.09
N ARG A 147 6.08 2.47 -3.09
CA ARG A 147 7.30 3.28 -2.90
C ARG A 147 6.97 4.70 -2.47
N GLU A 148 5.97 5.31 -3.09
CA GLU A 148 5.56 6.68 -2.80
C GLU A 148 4.95 6.80 -1.40
N ALA A 149 4.25 5.77 -0.91
CA ALA A 149 3.80 5.69 0.48
C ALA A 149 4.95 5.84 1.49
N ALA A 150 6.05 5.11 1.25
CA ALA A 150 7.25 5.21 2.08
C ALA A 150 7.90 6.59 1.97
N ARG A 151 7.93 7.18 0.76
CA ARG A 151 8.46 8.52 0.53
C ARG A 151 7.69 9.61 1.27
N ILE A 152 6.35 9.58 1.24
CA ILE A 152 5.52 10.55 1.97
C ILE A 152 5.80 10.50 3.48
N LEU A 153 5.98 9.29 4.02
CA LEU A 153 6.32 9.11 5.43
C LEU A 153 7.75 9.51 5.78
N LEU A 154 8.70 9.50 4.84
CA LEU A 154 10.09 9.98 5.04
C LEU A 154 10.21 11.50 4.83
N GLY A 155 9.34 12.08 4.01
CA GLY A 155 9.50 13.44 3.50
C GLY A 155 10.78 13.61 2.68
N GLU A 156 11.17 14.87 2.45
CA GLU A 156 12.46 15.22 1.80
C GLU A 156 13.68 15.07 2.71
N GLY A 157 13.46 14.71 3.98
CA GLY A 157 14.49 14.50 4.98
C GLY A 157 13.94 14.60 6.40
N PRO A 158 14.76 14.26 7.42
CA PRO A 158 14.30 14.16 8.81
C PRO A 158 13.68 15.46 9.34
N ALA A 159 14.18 16.63 8.89
CA ALA A 159 13.69 17.94 9.33
C ALA A 159 12.26 18.27 8.85
N ASN A 160 11.80 17.63 7.75
CA ASN A 160 10.53 17.94 7.11
C ASN A 160 9.56 16.73 7.11
N GLN A 161 9.95 15.61 7.71
CA GLN A 161 9.21 14.35 7.69
C GLN A 161 7.76 14.50 8.18
N LYS A 162 7.61 15.12 9.36
CA LYS A 162 6.30 15.41 9.95
C LYS A 162 5.46 16.33 9.07
N SER A 163 6.03 17.42 8.60
CA SER A 163 5.34 18.40 7.75
C SER A 163 4.79 17.78 6.48
N TYR A 164 5.57 16.91 5.82
CA TYR A 164 5.13 16.18 4.62
C TYR A 164 3.94 15.27 4.90
N THR A 165 4.01 14.48 5.97
CA THR A 165 2.91 13.57 6.34
C THR A 165 1.64 14.34 6.73
N LEU A 166 1.79 15.44 7.48
CA LEU A 166 0.67 16.30 7.87
C LEU A 166 0.05 17.02 6.67
N ALA A 167 0.85 17.48 5.72
CA ALA A 167 0.38 18.06 4.48
C ALA A 167 -0.47 17.07 3.68
N ALA A 168 0.03 15.84 3.51
CA ALA A 168 -0.67 14.76 2.82
C ALA A 168 -2.02 14.41 3.46
N LEU A 169 -2.04 14.19 4.78
CA LEU A 169 -3.29 13.88 5.50
C LEU A 169 -4.25 15.07 5.53
N GLY A 170 -3.71 16.29 5.54
CA GLY A 170 -4.45 17.55 5.51
C GLY A 170 -5.22 17.73 4.22
N ASP A 171 -4.53 17.56 3.10
CA ASP A 171 -5.13 17.58 1.77
C ASP A 171 -6.21 16.49 1.65
N LEU A 172 -5.91 15.25 2.05
CA LEU A 172 -6.87 14.16 2.00
C LEU A 172 -8.16 14.45 2.79
N ALA A 173 -8.03 15.01 3.99
CA ALA A 173 -9.18 15.39 4.81
C ALA A 173 -10.00 16.53 4.18
N GLN A 174 -9.37 17.44 3.45
CA GLN A 174 -10.05 18.51 2.71
C GLN A 174 -10.76 17.93 1.48
N THR A 175 -10.08 17.11 0.69
CA THR A 175 -10.58 16.46 -0.53
C THR A 175 -11.81 15.59 -0.23
N LEU A 176 -11.74 14.74 0.80
CA LEU A 176 -12.92 13.98 1.30
C LEU A 176 -14.05 14.90 1.78
N GLY A 177 -13.70 16.07 2.34
CA GLY A 177 -14.66 17.08 2.76
C GLY A 177 -15.36 17.79 1.61
N ARG A 178 -14.67 18.02 0.49
CA ARG A 178 -15.23 18.57 -0.75
C ARG A 178 -16.12 17.54 -1.44
N ALA A 179 -15.64 16.31 -1.59
CA ALA A 179 -16.39 15.20 -2.18
C ALA A 179 -17.72 14.96 -1.45
N ARG A 180 -17.70 15.01 -0.10
CA ARG A 180 -18.93 14.87 0.70
C ARG A 180 -19.98 15.92 0.38
N LYS A 181 -19.59 17.15 0.03
CA LYS A 181 -20.54 18.22 -0.33
C LYS A 181 -21.18 17.99 -1.70
N GLN A 182 -20.48 17.27 -2.58
CA GLN A 182 -20.96 16.91 -3.92
C GLN A 182 -21.73 15.58 -3.93
N ALA A 183 -21.58 14.75 -2.90
CA ALA A 183 -22.27 13.48 -2.78
C ALA A 183 -23.79 13.65 -2.80
N VAL A 184 -24.43 12.98 -3.77
CA VAL A 184 -25.89 13.01 -3.95
C VAL A 184 -26.55 11.97 -3.04
N ALA A 185 -25.90 10.82 -2.85
CA ALA A 185 -26.41 9.74 -2.01
C ALA A 185 -25.99 9.93 -0.54
N PRO A 186 -26.92 9.78 0.43
CA PRO A 186 -26.60 9.94 1.84
C PRO A 186 -25.60 8.89 2.33
N GLU A 187 -25.66 7.65 1.82
CA GLU A 187 -24.73 6.58 2.18
C GLU A 187 -23.30 6.88 1.74
N GLU A 188 -23.14 7.50 0.57
CA GLU A 188 -21.83 7.95 0.07
C GLU A 188 -21.29 9.08 0.94
N GLY A 189 -22.12 10.06 1.25
CA GLY A 189 -21.78 11.16 2.15
C GLY A 189 -21.33 10.69 3.54
N ASP A 190 -21.95 9.62 4.07
CA ASP A 190 -21.57 9.00 5.33
C ASP A 190 -20.23 8.29 5.28
N ARG A 191 -19.93 7.56 4.20
CA ARG A 191 -18.61 6.92 4.00
C ARG A 191 -17.50 7.96 3.93
N LEU A 192 -17.71 9.02 3.15
CA LEU A 192 -16.77 10.14 3.01
C LEU A 192 -16.56 10.87 4.34
N TYR A 193 -17.62 11.04 5.12
CA TYR A 193 -17.53 11.62 6.46
C TYR A 193 -16.64 10.78 7.39
N ARG A 194 -16.87 9.45 7.46
CA ARG A 194 -16.08 8.56 8.32
C ARG A 194 -14.61 8.52 7.91
N ALA A 195 -14.33 8.43 6.61
CA ALA A 195 -12.98 8.52 6.08
C ALA A 195 -12.30 9.84 6.46
N ARG A 196 -13.00 10.98 6.29
CA ARG A 196 -12.50 12.29 6.70
C ARG A 196 -12.20 12.35 8.20
N LYS A 197 -13.09 11.81 9.05
CA LYS A 197 -12.86 11.75 10.50
C LYS A 197 -11.63 10.91 10.85
N LYS A 198 -11.39 9.81 10.14
CA LYS A 198 -10.19 8.99 10.31
C LYS A 198 -8.92 9.76 9.90
N CYS A 199 -8.93 10.48 8.78
CA CYS A 199 -7.82 11.36 8.39
C CYS A 199 -7.55 12.46 9.42
N GLN A 200 -8.60 13.08 9.98
CA GLN A 200 -8.46 14.06 11.07
C GLN A 200 -7.84 13.46 12.34
N PHE A 201 -8.24 12.25 12.71
CA PHE A 201 -7.62 11.54 13.83
C PHE A 201 -6.14 11.30 13.56
N LEU A 202 -5.80 10.82 12.36
CA LEU A 202 -4.42 10.54 11.96
C LEU A 202 -3.56 11.80 11.92
N LEU A 203 -4.11 12.94 11.48
CA LEU A 203 -3.45 14.24 11.57
C LEU A 203 -3.03 14.58 13.00
N SER A 204 -3.96 14.48 13.94
CA SER A 204 -3.69 14.74 15.36
C SER A 204 -2.69 13.74 15.93
N TRP A 205 -2.81 12.46 15.58
CA TRP A 205 -1.90 11.42 16.04
C TRP A 205 -0.47 11.64 15.51
N THR A 206 -0.29 11.87 14.20
CA THR A 206 1.00 12.19 13.58
C THR A 206 1.61 13.44 14.20
N ASN A 207 0.79 14.45 14.52
CA ASN A 207 1.31 15.66 15.16
C ASN A 207 1.91 15.39 16.55
N GLU A 208 1.37 14.43 17.29
CA GLU A 208 1.81 14.07 18.65
C GLU A 208 2.84 12.92 18.69
N ASN A 209 3.02 12.16 17.60
CA ASN A 209 3.84 10.94 17.54
C ASN A 209 4.80 10.98 16.34
N GLU A 210 5.63 12.02 16.27
CA GLU A 210 6.59 12.23 15.19
C GLU A 210 7.67 11.14 15.12
N ASP A 211 8.09 10.65 16.27
CA ASP A 211 9.06 9.57 16.44
C ASP A 211 8.60 8.25 15.80
N ALA A 212 7.29 8.03 15.67
CA ALA A 212 6.74 6.86 15.03
C ALA A 212 6.82 6.89 13.50
N LEU A 213 7.08 8.04 12.87
CA LEU A 213 7.08 8.19 11.41
C LEU A 213 8.23 7.45 10.73
N THR A 214 9.43 7.50 11.31
CA THR A 214 10.60 6.81 10.75
C THR A 214 10.43 5.29 10.76
N PRO A 215 10.04 4.64 11.88
CA PRO A 215 9.71 3.22 11.87
C PRO A 215 8.64 2.85 10.83
N LEU A 216 7.55 3.61 10.75
CA LEU A 216 6.47 3.36 9.78
C LEU A 216 6.95 3.45 8.33
N ALA A 217 7.81 4.43 8.03
CA ALA A 217 8.42 4.55 6.71
C ALA A 217 9.30 3.34 6.35
N LEU A 218 10.08 2.84 7.32
CA LEU A 218 10.95 1.68 7.12
C LEU A 218 10.13 0.40 6.90
N ASP A 219 9.01 0.24 7.61
CA ASP A 219 8.06 -0.86 7.39
C ASP A 219 7.51 -0.81 5.96
N CYS A 220 7.04 0.36 5.50
CA CYS A 220 6.57 0.54 4.13
C CYS A 220 7.66 0.26 3.08
N ALA A 221 8.90 0.72 3.32
CA ALA A 221 10.01 0.46 2.41
C ALA A 221 10.39 -1.03 2.35
N THR A 222 10.30 -1.74 3.49
CA THR A 222 10.56 -3.18 3.57
C THR A 222 9.49 -3.96 2.82
N ALA A 223 8.23 -3.63 3.03
CA ALA A 223 7.11 -4.22 2.32
C ALA A 223 7.19 -3.97 0.80
N HIS A 224 7.57 -2.77 0.37
CA HIS A 224 7.82 -2.48 -1.05
C HIS A 224 8.96 -3.34 -1.64
N ARG A 225 10.08 -3.50 -0.92
CA ARG A 225 11.19 -4.36 -1.35
C ARG A 225 10.75 -5.82 -1.46
N ALA A 226 10.08 -6.35 -0.43
CA ALA A 226 9.58 -7.72 -0.42
C ALA A 226 8.63 -7.99 -1.60
N HIS A 227 7.72 -7.06 -1.87
CA HIS A 227 6.81 -7.13 -3.01
C HIS A 227 7.54 -7.07 -4.36
N THR A 228 8.60 -6.26 -4.45
CA THR A 228 9.40 -6.14 -5.69
C THR A 228 10.13 -7.46 -5.97
N VAL A 229 10.77 -8.04 -4.96
CA VAL A 229 11.45 -9.34 -5.06
C VAL A 229 10.46 -10.45 -5.45
N ALA A 230 9.32 -10.55 -4.75
CA ALA A 230 8.32 -11.57 -5.05
C ALA A 230 7.80 -11.47 -6.50
N ALA A 231 7.59 -10.24 -6.99
CA ALA A 231 7.10 -10.03 -8.34
C ALA A 231 8.19 -10.26 -9.42
N GLU A 232 9.47 -10.09 -9.09
CA GLU A 232 10.60 -10.51 -9.95
C GLU A 232 10.73 -12.04 -9.99
N GLU A 233 10.58 -12.72 -8.86
CA GLU A 233 10.57 -14.18 -8.78
C GLU A 233 9.43 -14.78 -9.62
N VAL A 234 8.22 -14.24 -9.49
CA VAL A 234 7.07 -14.66 -10.33
C VAL A 234 7.37 -14.44 -11.80
N ALA A 235 7.90 -13.28 -12.18
CA ALA A 235 8.23 -12.99 -13.58
C ALA A 235 9.31 -13.94 -14.13
N ALA A 236 10.33 -14.28 -13.33
CA ALA A 236 11.37 -15.23 -13.70
C ALA A 236 10.80 -16.64 -13.91
N LEU A 237 10.00 -17.13 -12.95
CA LEU A 237 9.35 -18.44 -13.05
C LEU A 237 8.37 -18.51 -14.23
N THR A 238 7.61 -17.45 -14.49
CA THR A 238 6.75 -17.36 -15.67
C THR A 238 7.59 -17.42 -16.94
N GLY A 239 8.69 -16.67 -17.03
CA GLY A 239 9.58 -16.70 -18.19
C GLY A 239 10.21 -18.08 -18.45
N GLU A 240 10.65 -18.79 -17.41
CA GLU A 240 11.14 -20.17 -17.52
C GLU A 240 10.04 -21.11 -18.05
N LEU A 241 8.81 -20.94 -17.56
CA LEU A 241 7.68 -21.75 -17.95
C LEU A 241 7.27 -21.50 -19.42
N GLU A 242 7.28 -20.24 -19.85
CA GLU A 242 7.02 -19.86 -21.25
C GLU A 242 8.08 -20.43 -22.20
N GLN A 243 9.36 -20.45 -21.78
CA GLN A 243 10.43 -21.10 -22.53
C GLN A 243 10.20 -22.62 -22.66
N LEU A 244 9.80 -23.28 -21.58
CA LEU A 244 9.47 -24.72 -21.60
C LEU A 244 8.26 -25.03 -22.49
N TRP A 245 7.29 -24.11 -22.57
CA TRP A 245 6.09 -24.26 -23.39
C TRP A 245 6.28 -23.83 -24.85
N GLY A 246 7.36 -23.09 -25.16
CA GLY A 246 7.57 -22.47 -26.46
C GLY A 246 6.58 -21.33 -26.74
N GLY A 247 6.03 -20.70 -25.70
CA GLY A 247 5.05 -19.62 -25.79
C GLY A 247 4.33 -19.32 -24.47
N PRO A 248 3.47 -18.28 -24.45
CA PRO A 248 2.79 -17.81 -23.23
C PRO A 248 1.72 -18.77 -22.68
N LEU A 249 1.40 -19.83 -23.43
CA LEU A 249 0.35 -20.78 -23.10
C LEU A 249 0.91 -22.20 -22.98
N PRO A 250 0.42 -23.00 -22.02
CA PRO A 250 0.81 -24.39 -21.91
C PRO A 250 0.47 -25.15 -23.20
N PRO A 251 1.33 -26.10 -23.62
CA PRO A 251 1.07 -26.90 -24.79
C PRO A 251 -0.22 -27.71 -24.61
N ALA A 252 -0.98 -27.88 -25.69
CA ALA A 252 -2.21 -28.66 -25.68
C ALA A 252 -1.93 -30.09 -25.17
N ARG A 253 -2.77 -30.58 -24.25
CA ARG A 253 -2.65 -31.94 -23.72
C ARG A 253 -2.87 -32.93 -24.86
N ARG A 254 -1.83 -33.68 -25.23
CA ARG A 254 -1.96 -34.82 -26.15
C ARG A 254 -2.65 -35.97 -25.41
N THR A 255 -3.81 -36.40 -25.88
CA THR A 255 -4.48 -37.62 -25.41
C THR A 255 -3.66 -38.83 -25.86
N LEU A 256 -2.91 -39.42 -24.93
CA LEU A 256 -1.96 -40.52 -25.16
C LEU A 256 -2.60 -41.92 -25.02
N ILE A 257 -3.88 -42.07 -25.37
CA ILE A 257 -4.54 -43.38 -25.38
C ILE A 257 -5.30 -43.51 -26.71
N GLU A 258 -4.61 -44.03 -27.72
CA GLU A 258 -5.27 -44.81 -28.76
C GLU A 258 -5.58 -46.16 -28.11
N GLU A 259 -6.83 -46.39 -27.72
CA GLU A 259 -7.29 -47.75 -27.49
C GLU A 259 -7.21 -48.47 -28.83
N LEU A 260 -6.29 -49.43 -28.94
CA LEU A 260 -6.20 -50.33 -30.08
C LEU A 260 -7.52 -51.12 -30.18
N PRO A 261 -8.25 -51.07 -31.30
CA PRO A 261 -9.33 -52.01 -31.53
C PRO A 261 -8.74 -53.32 -32.06
N GLY A 262 -8.95 -54.42 -31.31
CA GLY A 262 -8.78 -55.80 -31.80
C GLY A 262 -7.83 -56.66 -31.00
#